data_AF-A0A0W8DSM9-F1
#
_entry.id   AF-A0A0W8DSM9-F1
#
_cell.length_a   1.000
_cell.length_b   1.000
_cell.length_c   1.000
_cell.angle_alpha   90.00
_cell.angle_beta   90.00
_cell.angle_gamma   90.00
#
_symmetry.space_group_name_H-M   'P 1'
#
loop_
_entity.id
_entity.type
_entity.pdbx_description
1 polymer ?
#
loop_
_entity_poly.entity_id
_entity_poly.type
_entity_poly.pdbx_seq_one_letter_code
_entity_poly.pdbx_strand_id
1 'polypeptide(L)'
;MAIQTPAPVGEAVVLTPTANDDPAFKYDLKEDDPEEELDEETYKKKTLQQKILWGVFYTIASLASLYFFMVAVKLIGDGFTLALGCDAKGAFDFANNPVAGLMIGTISTALLHSSGTVTSITVALVGAGGMTIRQGVYVVMGANIGTCVTCIMVAFGQVGDPIRFQRAMAAATVHDMYNIWSVIVMFPIEVLFHPLEKMSIEMSNAKTNGGAFKSPVDAIVNPLTQEILVVDKNSIYDVATGDLELVFGWLIACIAVLFFCGVLFWYKKKGGKELWYDFLERKRVAREQRKAAEAEEKKSFIGEDAA
;
A
#
# COMPACT_ATOMS: atom_id res chain seq x y z
N MET A 1 -42.71 52.87 -0.63
CA MET A 1 -43.48 51.67 -0.24
C MET A 1 -43.06 50.56 -1.18
N ALA A 2 -42.51 49.47 -0.63
CA ALA A 2 -42.06 48.22 -1.26
C ALA A 2 -40.92 48.26 -2.29
N ILE A 3 -39.70 48.04 -1.78
CA ILE A 3 -38.55 47.45 -2.49
C ILE A 3 -38.86 45.95 -2.63
N GLN A 4 -38.75 45.42 -3.84
CA GLN A 4 -38.83 43.98 -4.11
C GLN A 4 -37.52 43.55 -4.78
N THR A 5 -36.66 42.89 -4.00
CA THR A 5 -35.42 42.27 -4.48
C THR A 5 -35.71 40.90 -5.09
N PRO A 6 -35.33 40.62 -6.35
CA PRO A 6 -35.13 39.25 -6.79
C PRO A 6 -33.69 38.81 -6.52
N ALA A 7 -33.53 37.58 -6.02
CA ALA A 7 -32.25 36.93 -5.74
C ALA A 7 -31.42 36.74 -7.03
N PRO A 8 -30.08 36.85 -6.98
CA PRO A 8 -29.25 36.51 -8.13
C PRO A 8 -29.24 34.99 -8.32
N VAL A 9 -29.73 34.58 -9.50
CA VAL A 9 -29.65 33.22 -10.02
C VAL A 9 -28.17 32.86 -10.18
N GLY A 10 -27.79 31.69 -9.66
CA GLY A 10 -26.41 31.21 -9.64
C GLY A 10 -25.73 31.32 -10.99
N GLU A 11 -24.61 32.03 -10.99
CA GLU A 11 -23.71 32.14 -12.13
C GLU A 11 -23.10 30.76 -12.35
N ALA A 12 -23.43 30.15 -13.50
CA ALA A 12 -22.75 28.95 -13.95
C ALA A 12 -21.26 29.29 -14.09
N VAL A 13 -20.40 28.58 -13.37
CA VAL A 13 -18.95 28.65 -13.55
C VAL A 13 -18.64 28.09 -14.93
N VAL A 14 -18.68 28.95 -15.94
CA VAL A 14 -18.21 28.65 -17.28
C VAL A 14 -16.69 28.57 -17.16
N LEU A 15 -16.15 27.35 -17.17
CA LEU A 15 -14.73 27.12 -17.42
C LEU A 15 -14.47 27.52 -18.88
N THR A 16 -14.28 28.81 -19.14
CA THR A 16 -13.71 29.25 -20.40
C THR A 16 -12.28 28.71 -20.46
N PRO A 17 -11.89 27.98 -21.52
CA PRO A 17 -10.47 27.74 -21.77
C PRO A 17 -9.86 29.12 -22.00
N THR A 18 -9.07 29.60 -21.05
CA THR A 18 -8.29 30.82 -21.25
C THR A 18 -7.29 30.51 -22.34
N ALA A 19 -7.59 30.98 -23.56
CA ALA A 19 -6.70 31.03 -24.71
C ALA A 19 -5.56 32.04 -24.48
N ASN A 20 -4.84 31.87 -23.38
CA ASN A 20 -3.54 32.50 -23.13
C ASN A 20 -2.52 31.37 -23.15
N ASP A 21 -2.19 30.94 -24.37
CA ASP A 21 -1.00 30.17 -24.66
C ASP A 21 0.22 31.10 -24.47
N ASP A 22 0.53 31.41 -23.21
CA ASP A 22 1.81 32.04 -22.86
C ASP A 22 2.90 30.98 -23.05
N PRO A 23 3.89 31.19 -23.96
CA PRO A 23 4.94 30.21 -24.22
C PRO A 23 5.91 30.02 -23.04
N ALA A 24 5.69 30.72 -21.93
CA ALA A 24 6.50 30.67 -20.71
C ALA A 24 6.10 29.52 -19.76
N PHE A 25 4.97 28.84 -19.96
CA PHE A 25 4.54 27.76 -19.07
C PHE A 25 4.92 26.38 -19.62
N LYS A 26 6.23 26.17 -19.79
CA LYS A 26 6.79 24.85 -20.06
C LYS A 26 6.52 23.99 -18.81
N TYR A 27 5.75 22.93 -18.96
CA TYR A 27 5.66 21.89 -17.94
C TYR A 27 7.04 21.28 -17.79
N ASP A 28 7.81 21.74 -16.80
CA ASP A 28 9.00 21.02 -16.35
C ASP A 28 8.50 19.82 -15.53
N LEU A 29 8.03 18.80 -16.24
CA LEU A 29 7.71 17.47 -15.71
C LEU A 29 8.99 16.67 -15.40
N LYS A 30 10.16 17.30 -15.40
CA LYS A 30 11.45 16.67 -15.11
C LYS A 30 11.99 17.20 -13.79
N GLU A 31 11.53 16.60 -12.72
CA GLU A 31 12.44 16.22 -11.65
C GLU A 31 12.06 14.78 -11.31
N ASP A 32 12.37 13.87 -12.24
CA ASP A 32 12.48 12.45 -11.91
C ASP A 32 13.52 12.32 -10.80
N ASP A 33 13.31 11.40 -9.85
CA ASP A 33 14.24 11.26 -8.74
C ASP A 33 15.66 11.04 -9.31
N PRO A 34 16.68 11.80 -8.89
CA PRO A 34 18.05 11.60 -9.34
C PRO A 34 18.57 10.16 -9.17
N GLU A 35 17.96 9.35 -8.31
CA GLU A 35 18.16 7.89 -8.22
C GLU A 35 17.49 7.13 -9.39
N GLU A 36 16.27 7.48 -9.78
CA GLU A 36 15.56 6.91 -10.94
C GLU A 36 16.24 7.26 -12.27
N GLU A 37 16.75 8.49 -12.44
CA GLU A 37 17.50 8.87 -13.65
C GLU A 37 18.83 8.10 -13.77
N LEU A 38 19.52 7.86 -12.66
CA LEU A 38 20.76 7.06 -12.62
C LEU A 38 20.49 5.59 -12.96
N ASP A 39 19.40 5.04 -12.43
CA ASP A 39 18.98 3.67 -12.72
C ASP A 39 18.56 3.52 -14.19
N GLU A 40 17.86 4.52 -14.75
CA GLU A 40 17.52 4.59 -16.17
C GLU A 40 18.76 4.69 -17.07
N GLU A 41 19.72 5.55 -16.77
CA GLU A 41 20.95 5.68 -17.55
C GLU A 41 21.80 4.39 -17.48
N THR A 42 21.89 3.80 -16.29
CA THR A 42 22.59 2.55 -16.05
C THR A 42 21.91 1.39 -16.79
N TYR A 43 20.58 1.38 -16.85
CA TYR A 43 19.80 0.43 -17.63
C TYR A 43 19.99 0.66 -19.13
N LYS A 44 19.95 1.90 -19.62
CA LYS A 44 20.16 2.26 -21.04
C LYS A 44 21.52 1.82 -21.55
N LYS A 45 22.59 1.94 -20.75
CA LYS A 45 23.98 1.52 -21.06
C LYS A 45 24.19 -0.01 -21.14
N LYS A 46 23.26 -0.84 -20.63
CA LYS A 46 23.39 -2.31 -20.69
C LYS A 46 23.12 -2.86 -22.09
N THR A 47 23.88 -3.88 -22.49
CA THR A 47 23.68 -4.61 -23.76
C THR A 47 22.31 -5.31 -23.78
N LEU A 48 21.72 -5.55 -24.95
CA LEU A 48 20.38 -6.16 -25.08
C LEU A 48 20.24 -7.49 -24.31
N GLN A 49 21.28 -8.34 -24.34
CA GLN A 49 21.33 -9.58 -23.57
C GLN A 49 21.33 -9.35 -22.06
N GLN A 50 22.04 -8.33 -21.57
CA GLN A 50 22.06 -7.97 -20.16
C GLN A 50 20.71 -7.39 -19.71
N LYS A 51 20.03 -6.62 -20.57
CA LYS A 51 18.67 -6.11 -20.29
C LYS A 51 17.67 -7.25 -20.14
N ILE A 52 17.71 -8.24 -21.04
CA ILE A 52 16.87 -9.44 -20.96
C ILE A 52 17.22 -10.25 -19.71
N LEU A 53 18.50 -10.46 -19.41
CA LEU A 53 18.94 -11.22 -18.24
C LEU A 53 18.47 -10.56 -16.93
N TRP A 54 18.64 -9.23 -16.81
CA TRP A 54 18.18 -8.49 -15.64
C TRP A 54 16.65 -8.47 -15.54
N GLY A 55 15.93 -8.34 -16.67
CA GLY A 55 14.47 -8.46 -16.70
C GLY A 55 13.98 -9.84 -16.25
N VAL A 56 14.60 -10.91 -16.75
CA VAL A 56 14.30 -12.29 -16.34
C VAL A 56 14.63 -12.51 -14.86
N PHE A 57 15.76 -12.00 -14.38
CA PHE A 57 16.12 -12.08 -12.97
C PHE A 57 15.10 -11.39 -12.07
N TYR A 58 14.73 -10.13 -12.36
CA TYR A 58 13.75 -9.39 -11.56
C TYR A 58 12.36 -10.01 -11.62
N THR A 59 11.94 -10.53 -12.78
CA THR A 59 10.65 -11.22 -12.89
C THR A 59 10.64 -12.52 -12.07
N ILE A 60 11.69 -13.34 -12.15
CA ILE A 60 11.83 -14.55 -11.30
C ILE A 60 11.86 -14.16 -9.82
N ALA A 61 12.63 -13.12 -9.45
CA ALA A 61 12.70 -12.64 -8.08
C ALA A 61 11.35 -12.14 -7.56
N SER A 62 10.56 -11.45 -8.41
CA SER A 62 9.22 -10.98 -8.07
C SER A 62 8.21 -12.13 -7.91
N LEU A 63 8.31 -13.17 -8.74
CA LEU A 63 7.47 -14.37 -8.61
C LEU A 63 7.85 -15.16 -7.35
N ALA A 64 9.15 -15.25 -7.04
CA ALA A 64 9.63 -15.89 -5.83
C ALA A 64 9.19 -15.13 -4.57
N SER A 65 9.27 -13.79 -4.55
CA SER A 65 8.80 -12.99 -3.42
C SER A 65 7.30 -13.13 -3.22
N LEU A 66 6.51 -13.14 -4.30
CA LEU A 66 5.07 -13.41 -4.25
C LEU A 66 4.78 -14.80 -3.66
N TYR A 67 5.57 -15.81 -4.04
CA TYR A 67 5.43 -17.16 -3.49
C TYR A 67 5.71 -17.20 -1.97
N PHE A 68 6.83 -16.64 -1.51
CA PHE A 68 7.15 -16.58 -0.08
C PHE A 68 6.14 -15.74 0.71
N PHE A 69 5.62 -14.68 0.12
CA PHE A 69 4.55 -13.89 0.70
C PHE A 69 3.27 -14.73 0.89
N MET A 70 2.87 -15.53 -0.10
CA MET A 70 1.73 -16.43 0.02
C MET A 70 1.95 -17.50 1.10
N VAL A 71 3.18 -18.04 1.23
CA VAL A 71 3.56 -18.94 2.33
C VAL A 71 3.41 -18.26 3.69
N ALA A 72 3.89 -17.03 3.83
CA ALA A 72 3.77 -16.27 5.08
C ALA A 72 2.31 -16.03 5.48
N VAL A 73 1.44 -15.65 4.55
CA VAL A 73 0.01 -15.44 4.84
C VAL A 73 -0.65 -16.74 5.29
N LYS A 74 -0.31 -17.86 4.67
CA LYS A 74 -0.83 -19.18 5.09
C LYS A 74 -0.35 -19.56 6.49
N LEU A 75 0.94 -19.38 6.78
CA LEU A 75 1.50 -19.60 8.11
C LEU A 75 0.81 -18.73 9.18
N ILE A 76 0.46 -17.49 8.86
CA ILE A 76 -0.31 -16.62 9.76
C ILE A 76 -1.70 -17.20 10.01
N GLY A 77 -2.44 -17.62 8.97
CA GLY A 77 -3.77 -18.22 9.11
C GLY A 77 -3.77 -19.54 9.91
N ASP A 78 -2.83 -20.43 9.59
CA ASP A 78 -2.67 -21.71 10.30
C ASP A 78 -2.18 -21.48 11.75
N GLY A 79 -1.28 -20.51 11.95
CA GLY A 79 -0.79 -20.11 13.28
C GLY A 79 -1.88 -19.51 14.17
N PHE A 80 -2.79 -18.70 13.62
CA PHE A 80 -3.96 -18.21 14.35
C PHE A 80 -4.94 -19.33 14.69
N THR A 81 -5.17 -20.28 13.77
CA THR A 81 -5.99 -21.47 14.04
C THR A 81 -5.39 -22.32 15.15
N LEU A 82 -4.06 -22.45 15.16
CA LEU A 82 -3.32 -23.21 16.15
C LEU A 82 -3.33 -22.53 17.53
N ALA A 83 -3.16 -21.20 17.56
CA ALA A 83 -3.14 -20.41 18.80
C ALA A 83 -4.52 -20.31 19.46
N LEU A 84 -5.58 -20.05 18.68
CA LEU A 84 -6.91 -19.76 19.22
C LEU A 84 -7.78 -21.01 19.44
N GLY A 85 -7.32 -22.20 19.03
CA GLY A 85 -8.03 -23.48 19.16
C GLY A 85 -9.37 -23.57 18.41
N CYS A 86 -9.83 -22.46 17.80
CA CYS A 86 -11.00 -22.34 16.96
C CYS A 86 -10.58 -22.19 15.50
N ASP A 87 -11.42 -22.66 14.58
CA ASP A 87 -11.31 -22.45 13.13
C ASP A 87 -10.93 -20.98 12.87
N ALA A 88 -9.84 -20.66 12.16
CA ALA A 88 -9.34 -19.28 11.98
C ALA A 88 -10.43 -18.28 11.55
N LYS A 89 -11.52 -18.75 10.95
CA LYS A 89 -12.75 -17.99 10.69
C LYS A 89 -13.27 -17.24 11.91
N GLY A 90 -13.24 -17.84 13.10
CA GLY A 90 -13.70 -17.22 14.34
C GLY A 90 -12.81 -16.04 14.78
N ALA A 91 -11.52 -16.09 14.47
CA ALA A 91 -10.61 -14.98 14.72
C ALA A 91 -11.02 -13.73 13.93
N PHE A 92 -11.60 -13.91 12.73
CA PHE A 92 -12.10 -12.85 11.86
C PHE A 92 -13.61 -12.58 11.99
N ASP A 93 -14.28 -13.08 13.04
CA ASP A 93 -15.72 -12.85 13.21
C ASP A 93 -16.08 -11.37 13.35
N PHE A 94 -15.13 -10.54 13.79
CA PHE A 94 -15.27 -9.08 13.79
C PHE A 94 -15.49 -8.50 12.38
N ALA A 95 -15.02 -9.16 11.32
CA ALA A 95 -15.26 -8.79 9.93
C ALA A 95 -16.65 -9.22 9.40
N ASN A 96 -17.45 -9.97 10.17
CA ASN A 96 -18.84 -10.29 9.79
C ASN A 96 -19.72 -9.02 9.77
N ASN A 97 -19.36 -7.99 10.53
CA ASN A 97 -20.00 -6.69 10.41
C ASN A 97 -19.43 -5.97 9.16
N PRO A 98 -20.26 -5.63 8.16
CA PRO A 98 -19.80 -4.99 6.92
C PRO A 98 -18.98 -3.71 7.15
N VAL A 99 -19.38 -2.91 8.14
CA VAL A 99 -18.69 -1.65 8.49
C VAL A 99 -17.34 -1.94 9.13
N ALA A 100 -17.25 -2.98 9.97
CA ALA A 100 -15.97 -3.37 10.55
C ALA A 100 -15.01 -3.88 9.45
N GLY A 101 -15.49 -4.71 8.52
CA GLY A 101 -14.75 -5.14 7.33
C GLY A 101 -14.15 -3.96 6.55
N LEU A 102 -14.98 -2.95 6.27
CA LEU A 102 -14.57 -1.72 5.60
C LEU A 102 -13.50 -0.94 6.38
N MET A 103 -13.67 -0.80 7.70
CA MET A 103 -12.73 -0.05 8.54
C MET A 103 -11.38 -0.75 8.66
N ILE A 104 -11.36 -2.08 8.73
CA ILE A 104 -10.12 -2.86 8.75
C ILE A 104 -9.33 -2.62 7.48
N GLY A 105 -9.98 -2.77 6.31
CA GLY A 105 -9.32 -2.49 5.03
C GLY A 105 -8.77 -1.06 4.95
N THR A 106 -9.55 -0.09 5.40
CA THR A 106 -9.16 1.33 5.43
C THR A 106 -7.92 1.55 6.28
N ILE A 107 -7.93 1.05 7.53
CA ILE A 107 -6.82 1.22 8.48
C ILE A 107 -5.60 0.43 8.03
N SER A 108 -5.77 -0.83 7.61
CA SER A 108 -4.68 -1.66 7.10
C SER A 108 -3.99 -1.02 5.90
N THR A 109 -4.74 -0.43 4.97
CA THR A 109 -4.15 0.28 3.83
C THR A 109 -3.51 1.59 4.24
N ALA A 110 -4.11 2.35 5.15
CA ALA A 110 -3.51 3.58 5.65
C ALA A 110 -2.17 3.31 6.36
N LEU A 111 -2.07 2.20 7.10
CA LEU A 111 -0.84 1.79 7.79
C LEU A 111 0.22 1.20 6.84
N LEU A 112 -0.21 0.37 5.88
CA LEU A 112 0.70 -0.28 4.93
C LEU A 112 1.01 0.60 3.71
N HIS A 113 0.32 1.72 3.54
CA HIS A 113 0.38 2.63 2.39
C HIS A 113 0.13 1.98 1.02
N SER A 114 -0.28 0.71 0.96
CA SER A 114 -0.47 -0.06 -0.27
C SER A 114 -1.79 -0.83 -0.23
N SER A 115 -2.75 -0.39 -1.04
CA SER A 115 -4.04 -1.09 -1.20
C SER A 115 -3.89 -2.39 -1.99
N GLY A 116 -2.95 -2.46 -2.94
CA GLY A 116 -2.62 -3.68 -3.67
C GLY A 116 -2.12 -4.79 -2.75
N THR A 117 -1.29 -4.44 -1.76
CA THR A 117 -0.81 -5.39 -0.74
C THR A 117 -1.95 -5.86 0.15
N VAL A 118 -2.82 -4.96 0.64
CA VAL A 118 -3.98 -5.36 1.47
C VAL A 118 -4.94 -6.26 0.68
N THR A 119 -5.16 -5.95 -0.59
CA THR A 119 -6.01 -6.75 -1.48
C THR A 119 -5.40 -8.14 -1.74
N SER A 120 -4.09 -8.24 -1.95
CA SER A 120 -3.43 -9.54 -2.17
C SER A 120 -3.43 -10.42 -0.92
N ILE A 121 -3.21 -9.84 0.27
CA ILE A 121 -3.37 -10.53 1.57
C ILE A 121 -4.81 -11.03 1.71
N THR A 122 -5.78 -10.18 1.40
CA THR A 122 -7.21 -10.51 1.50
C THR A 122 -7.57 -11.70 0.60
N VAL A 123 -7.15 -11.68 -0.66
CA VAL A 123 -7.39 -12.79 -1.61
C VAL A 123 -6.70 -14.06 -1.13
N ALA A 124 -5.48 -13.98 -0.61
CA ALA A 124 -4.75 -15.11 -0.07
C ALA A 124 -5.48 -15.74 1.14
N LEU A 125 -5.97 -14.92 2.08
CA LEU A 125 -6.73 -15.37 3.25
C LEU A 125 -8.07 -16.01 2.88
N VAL A 126 -8.76 -15.47 1.87
CA VAL A 126 -9.99 -16.08 1.33
C VAL A 126 -9.69 -17.41 0.66
N GLY A 127 -8.59 -17.50 -0.08
CA GLY A 127 -8.13 -18.73 -0.73
C GLY A 127 -7.76 -19.83 0.27
N ALA A 128 -7.11 -19.46 1.38
CA ALA A 128 -6.73 -20.38 2.47
C ALA A 128 -7.90 -20.74 3.41
N GLY A 129 -9.09 -20.18 3.19
CA GLY A 129 -10.28 -20.46 4.02
C GLY A 129 -10.33 -19.73 5.37
N GLY A 130 -9.34 -18.87 5.67
CA GLY A 130 -9.31 -18.06 6.90
C GLY A 130 -10.37 -16.95 6.92
N MET A 131 -10.86 -16.54 5.76
CA MET A 131 -11.89 -15.51 5.63
C MET A 131 -12.91 -15.89 4.54
N THR A 132 -14.17 -15.47 4.67
CA THR A 132 -15.19 -15.67 3.64
C THR A 132 -15.03 -14.66 2.50
N ILE A 133 -15.55 -15.00 1.32
CA ILE A 133 -15.55 -14.08 0.16
C ILE A 133 -16.24 -12.76 0.53
N ARG A 134 -17.36 -12.82 1.25
CA ARG A 134 -18.10 -11.65 1.72
C ARG A 134 -17.24 -10.72 2.57
N GLN A 135 -16.57 -11.26 3.58
CA GLN A 135 -15.67 -10.48 4.44
C GLN A 135 -14.54 -9.86 3.61
N GLY A 136 -13.97 -10.61 2.66
CA GLY A 136 -12.95 -10.11 1.74
C GLY A 136 -13.42 -8.93 0.89
N VAL A 137 -14.64 -8.96 0.37
CA VAL A 137 -15.22 -7.84 -0.41
C VAL A 137 -15.23 -6.55 0.41
N TYR A 138 -15.69 -6.60 1.66
CA TYR A 138 -15.74 -5.42 2.52
C TYR A 138 -14.34 -4.87 2.86
N VAL A 139 -13.36 -5.76 3.10
CA VAL A 139 -11.97 -5.35 3.32
C VAL A 139 -11.37 -4.68 2.08
N VAL A 140 -11.64 -5.21 0.88
CA VAL A 140 -11.16 -4.60 -0.38
C VAL A 140 -11.79 -3.24 -0.64
N MET A 141 -13.08 -3.07 -0.37
CA MET A 141 -13.74 -1.75 -0.42
C MET A 141 -13.09 -0.76 0.57
N GLY A 142 -12.73 -1.24 1.75
CA GLY A 142 -12.01 -0.45 2.75
C GLY A 142 -10.62 -0.04 2.28
N ALA A 143 -9.88 -0.97 1.67
CA ALA A 143 -8.56 -0.68 1.09
C ALA A 143 -8.62 0.42 0.03
N ASN A 144 -9.73 0.53 -0.71
CA ASN A 144 -9.93 1.62 -1.65
C ASN A 144 -10.02 3.00 -0.96
N ILE A 145 -10.75 3.08 0.16
CA ILE A 145 -10.78 4.30 0.98
C ILE A 145 -9.40 4.59 1.57
N GLY A 146 -8.71 3.57 2.08
CA GLY A 146 -7.40 3.75 2.72
C GLY A 146 -6.34 4.37 1.79
N THR A 147 -6.43 4.15 0.48
CA THR A 147 -5.52 4.77 -0.51
C THR A 147 -5.59 6.30 -0.47
N CYS A 148 -6.73 6.88 -0.09
CA CYS A 148 -6.88 8.33 0.04
C CYS A 148 -5.90 8.93 1.05
N VAL A 149 -5.66 8.23 2.15
CA VAL A 149 -4.68 8.64 3.17
C VAL A 149 -3.28 8.71 2.57
N THR A 150 -2.91 7.73 1.73
CA THR A 150 -1.62 7.71 1.04
C THR A 150 -1.50 8.87 0.05
N CYS A 151 -2.54 9.15 -0.75
CA CYS A 151 -2.51 10.24 -1.72
C CYS A 151 -2.35 11.61 -1.06
N ILE A 152 -3.07 11.86 0.03
CA ILE A 152 -2.92 13.08 0.83
C ILE A 152 -1.53 13.17 1.44
N MET A 153 -1.00 12.06 1.99
CA MET A 153 0.34 12.04 2.57
C MET A 153 1.43 12.35 1.53
N VAL A 154 1.32 11.80 0.31
CA VAL A 154 2.23 12.10 -0.81
C VAL A 154 2.12 13.58 -1.22
N ALA A 155 0.90 14.12 -1.28
CA ALA A 155 0.70 15.53 -1.59
C ALA A 155 1.33 16.47 -0.54
N PHE A 156 1.22 16.15 0.75
CA PHE A 156 1.91 16.87 1.82
C PHE A 156 3.44 16.81 1.71
N GLY A 157 3.99 15.74 1.13
CA GLY A 157 5.42 15.66 0.82
C GLY A 157 5.92 16.77 -0.10
N GLN A 158 5.02 17.37 -0.90
CA GLN A 158 5.35 18.43 -1.86
C GLN A 158 5.19 19.85 -1.31
N VAL A 159 4.96 20.02 0.00
CA VAL A 159 4.69 21.32 0.64
C VAL A 159 5.81 22.37 0.47
N GLY A 160 7.03 21.93 0.14
CA GLY A 160 8.18 22.81 -0.09
C GLY A 160 8.10 23.68 -1.34
N ASP A 161 7.29 23.29 -2.33
CA ASP A 161 7.02 24.09 -3.53
C ASP A 161 5.50 24.33 -3.64
N PRO A 162 5.02 25.58 -3.52
CA PRO A 162 3.59 25.88 -3.51
C PRO A 162 2.87 25.46 -4.81
N ILE A 163 3.55 25.51 -5.95
CA ILE A 163 2.96 25.14 -7.24
C ILE A 163 2.80 23.61 -7.32
N ARG A 164 3.82 22.86 -6.90
CA ARG A 164 3.76 21.38 -6.87
C ARG A 164 2.78 20.88 -5.82
N PHE A 165 2.73 21.51 -4.64
CA PHE A 165 1.76 21.20 -3.59
C PHE A 165 0.33 21.38 -4.08
N GLN A 166 0.01 22.51 -4.73
CA GLN A 166 -1.34 22.75 -5.26
C GLN A 166 -1.74 21.69 -6.28
N ARG A 167 -0.83 21.30 -7.18
CA ARG A 167 -1.09 20.25 -8.18
C ARG A 167 -1.25 18.87 -7.55
N ALA A 168 -0.37 18.50 -6.64
CA ALA A 168 -0.44 17.21 -5.94
C ALA A 168 -1.70 17.10 -5.09
N MET A 169 -2.10 18.18 -4.40
CA MET A 169 -3.35 18.24 -3.65
C MET A 169 -4.57 18.17 -4.57
N ALA A 170 -4.56 18.83 -5.73
CA ALA A 170 -5.64 18.74 -6.70
C ALA A 170 -5.81 17.31 -7.24
N ALA A 171 -4.70 16.65 -7.61
CA ALA A 171 -4.69 15.26 -8.06
C ALA A 171 -5.18 14.30 -6.96
N ALA A 172 -4.67 14.45 -5.73
CA ALA A 172 -5.10 13.66 -4.58
C ALA A 172 -6.59 13.84 -4.29
N THR A 173 -7.10 15.08 -4.33
CA THR A 173 -8.52 15.35 -4.04
C THR A 173 -9.45 14.70 -5.07
N VAL A 174 -9.11 14.77 -6.37
CA VAL A 174 -9.92 14.12 -7.43
C VAL A 174 -9.92 12.60 -7.26
N HIS A 175 -8.76 12.01 -7.00
CA HIS A 175 -8.61 10.59 -6.72
C HIS A 175 -9.45 10.17 -5.50
N ASP A 176 -9.35 10.93 -4.41
CA ASP A 176 -10.02 10.62 -3.14
C ASP A 176 -11.53 10.75 -3.25
N MET A 177 -12.01 11.79 -3.96
CA MET A 177 -13.43 11.93 -4.25
C MET A 177 -13.94 10.75 -5.05
N TYR A 178 -13.25 10.32 -6.10
CA TYR A 178 -13.66 9.15 -6.87
C TYR A 178 -13.74 7.89 -6.00
N ASN A 179 -12.73 7.61 -5.17
CA ASN A 179 -12.71 6.42 -4.34
C ASN A 179 -13.76 6.46 -3.22
N ILE A 180 -13.94 7.59 -2.56
CA ILE A 180 -14.97 7.75 -1.52
C ILE A 180 -16.36 7.63 -2.14
N TRP A 181 -16.65 8.29 -3.26
CA TRP A 181 -17.94 8.18 -3.94
C TRP A 181 -18.22 6.76 -4.44
N SER A 182 -17.20 6.08 -4.96
CA SER A 182 -17.35 4.68 -5.41
C SER A 182 -17.81 3.79 -4.27
N VAL A 183 -17.25 3.95 -3.06
CA VAL A 183 -17.60 3.13 -1.90
C VAL A 183 -18.93 3.59 -1.29
N ILE A 184 -19.23 4.89 -1.24
CA ILE A 184 -20.54 5.39 -0.79
C ILE A 184 -21.68 4.80 -1.61
N VAL A 185 -21.48 4.64 -2.93
CA VAL A 185 -22.48 4.05 -3.82
C VAL A 185 -22.48 2.52 -3.74
N MET A 186 -21.31 1.89 -3.86
CA MET A 186 -21.23 0.43 -3.95
C MET A 186 -21.43 -0.26 -2.60
N PHE A 187 -21.04 0.31 -1.47
CA PHE A 187 -21.14 -0.35 -0.18
C PHE A 187 -22.58 -0.64 0.26
N PRO A 188 -23.54 0.31 0.18
CA PRO A 188 -24.95 0.01 0.45
C PRO A 188 -25.53 -1.02 -0.53
N ILE A 189 -25.16 -0.93 -1.81
CA ILE A 189 -25.59 -1.89 -2.84
C ILE A 189 -25.05 -3.29 -2.51
N GLU A 190 -23.80 -3.38 -2.06
CA GLU A 190 -23.18 -4.63 -1.67
C GLU A 190 -23.85 -5.23 -0.44
N VAL A 191 -24.11 -4.42 0.58
CA VAL A 191 -24.80 -4.87 1.81
C VAL A 191 -26.23 -5.34 1.54
N LEU A 192 -26.93 -4.77 0.55
CA LEU A 192 -28.33 -5.09 0.25
C LEU A 192 -28.50 -6.25 -0.75
N PHE A 193 -27.68 -6.28 -1.80
CA PHE A 193 -27.87 -7.18 -2.94
C PHE A 193 -26.75 -8.21 -3.13
N HIS A 194 -25.61 -8.00 -2.48
CA HIS A 194 -24.39 -8.80 -2.59
C HIS A 194 -23.93 -9.09 -4.05
N PRO A 195 -23.96 -8.12 -4.99
CA PRO A 195 -23.53 -8.36 -6.36
C PRO A 195 -22.06 -8.74 -6.49
N LEU A 196 -21.15 -8.10 -5.74
CA LEU A 196 -19.71 -8.39 -5.82
C LEU A 196 -19.39 -9.76 -5.23
N GLU A 197 -20.01 -10.12 -4.10
CA GLU A 197 -19.93 -11.48 -3.56
C GLU A 197 -20.41 -12.52 -4.57
N LYS A 198 -21.59 -12.32 -5.18
CA LYS A 198 -22.15 -13.26 -6.18
C LYS A 198 -21.26 -13.42 -7.40
N MET A 199 -20.78 -12.32 -7.97
CA MET A 199 -19.86 -12.37 -9.11
C MET A 199 -18.56 -13.09 -8.73
N SER A 200 -18.03 -12.84 -7.54
CA SER A 200 -16.80 -13.49 -7.05
C SER A 200 -16.98 -14.98 -6.83
N ILE A 201 -18.14 -15.41 -6.32
CA ILE A 201 -18.50 -16.83 -6.16
C ILE A 201 -18.59 -17.52 -7.52
N GLU A 202 -19.28 -16.90 -8.48
CA GLU A 202 -19.44 -17.45 -9.83
C GLU A 202 -18.08 -17.57 -10.53
N MET A 203 -17.24 -16.53 -10.46
CA MET A 203 -15.90 -16.54 -11.04
C MET A 203 -14.96 -17.56 -10.38
N SER A 204 -15.19 -17.88 -9.10
CA SER A 204 -14.33 -18.82 -8.35
C SER A 204 -14.85 -20.26 -8.34
N ASN A 205 -16.06 -20.56 -8.83
CA ASN A 205 -16.69 -21.88 -8.68
C ASN A 205 -16.71 -22.39 -7.21
N ALA A 206 -16.65 -21.49 -6.22
CA ALA A 206 -16.55 -21.84 -4.81
C ALA A 206 -17.94 -22.16 -4.22
N LYS A 207 -18.09 -23.28 -3.51
CA LYS A 207 -19.35 -23.62 -2.82
C LYS A 207 -19.58 -22.67 -1.64
N THR A 208 -20.80 -22.14 -1.55
CA THR A 208 -21.16 -20.89 -0.86
C THR A 208 -21.08 -20.88 0.68
N ASN A 209 -20.73 -21.95 1.38
CA ASN A 209 -20.89 -21.99 2.85
C ASN A 209 -19.62 -22.38 3.64
N GLY A 210 -18.49 -22.56 2.96
CA GLY A 210 -17.24 -22.83 3.64
C GLY A 210 -16.13 -22.41 2.70
N GLY A 211 -15.49 -21.28 3.00
CA GLY A 211 -14.31 -20.81 2.29
C GLY A 211 -13.38 -21.98 2.00
N ALA A 212 -13.35 -22.39 0.74
CA ALA A 212 -12.47 -23.37 0.16
C ALA A 212 -12.87 -23.46 -1.33
N PHE A 213 -12.47 -22.43 -2.09
CA PHE A 213 -11.96 -22.75 -3.41
C PHE A 213 -10.85 -23.80 -3.20
N LYS A 214 -10.73 -24.82 -4.04
CA LYS A 214 -9.55 -25.69 -4.00
C LYS A 214 -8.40 -24.83 -4.50
N SER A 215 -7.84 -24.01 -3.62
CA SER A 215 -7.01 -22.88 -3.99
C SER A 215 -5.78 -23.41 -4.72
N PRO A 216 -5.56 -23.05 -6.00
CA PRO A 216 -4.32 -23.36 -6.69
C PRO A 216 -3.11 -22.86 -5.88
N VAL A 217 -3.30 -21.82 -5.07
CA VAL A 217 -2.32 -21.31 -4.12
C VAL A 217 -2.02 -22.33 -3.02
N ASP A 218 -3.03 -22.99 -2.45
CA ASP A 218 -2.81 -24.03 -1.43
C ASP A 218 -2.01 -25.21 -1.99
N ALA A 219 -2.29 -25.65 -3.22
CA ALA A 219 -1.51 -26.73 -3.85
C ALA A 219 -0.02 -26.38 -3.99
N ILE A 220 0.30 -25.10 -4.22
CA ILE A 220 1.65 -24.59 -4.42
C ILE A 220 2.35 -24.29 -3.07
N VAL A 221 1.60 -23.85 -2.07
CA VAL A 221 2.11 -23.35 -0.78
C VAL A 221 2.15 -24.43 0.32
N ASN A 222 1.24 -25.40 0.30
CA ASN A 222 1.17 -26.50 1.27
C ASN A 222 2.46 -27.32 1.42
N PRO A 223 3.19 -27.72 0.36
CA PRO A 223 4.38 -28.56 0.55
C PRO A 223 5.47 -27.87 1.38
N LEU A 224 5.62 -26.56 1.24
CA LEU A 224 6.58 -25.78 2.03
C LEU A 224 6.02 -25.41 3.42
N THR A 225 4.72 -25.13 3.50
CA THR A 225 4.07 -24.80 4.77
C THR A 225 4.06 -25.97 5.73
N GLN A 226 3.84 -27.21 5.27
CA GLN A 226 3.84 -28.39 6.13
C GLN A 226 5.24 -28.82 6.61
N GLU A 227 6.29 -28.49 5.86
CA GLU A 227 7.68 -28.66 6.31
C GLU A 227 8.07 -27.60 7.37
N ILE A 228 7.53 -26.39 7.29
CA ILE A 228 7.79 -25.31 8.25
C ILE A 228 6.93 -25.46 9.52
N LEU A 229 5.64 -25.79 9.37
CA LEU A 229 4.69 -26.09 10.44
C LEU A 229 4.70 -27.60 10.75
N VAL A 230 5.77 -28.07 11.39
CA VAL A 230 5.72 -29.35 12.10
C VAL A 230 4.90 -29.15 13.36
N VAL A 231 3.57 -29.23 13.22
CA VAL A 231 2.65 -29.12 14.35
C VAL A 231 2.74 -30.42 15.15
N ASP A 232 3.54 -30.40 16.22
CA ASP A 232 3.58 -31.48 17.19
C ASP A 232 2.25 -31.49 17.97
N LYS A 233 1.44 -32.54 17.77
CA LYS A 233 0.10 -32.67 18.35
C LYS A 233 0.08 -32.64 19.88
N ASN A 234 1.21 -32.90 20.53
CA ASN A 234 1.34 -32.84 21.98
C ASN A 234 1.46 -31.40 22.51
N SER A 235 2.07 -30.49 21.74
CA SER A 235 2.21 -29.07 22.12
C SER A 235 0.91 -28.29 22.01
N ILE A 236 -0.06 -28.76 21.21
CA ILE A 236 -1.39 -28.14 21.07
C ILE A 236 -2.21 -28.28 22.36
N TYR A 237 -2.08 -29.41 23.07
CA TYR A 237 -2.80 -29.65 24.33
C TYR A 237 -2.27 -28.78 25.47
N ASP A 238 -0.99 -28.41 25.45
CA ASP A 238 -0.38 -27.48 26.42
C ASP A 238 -0.69 -26.00 26.12
N VAL A 239 -1.02 -25.66 24.87
CA VAL A 239 -1.47 -24.32 24.46
C VAL A 239 -2.94 -24.10 24.83
N ALA A 240 -3.80 -25.11 24.65
CA ALA A 240 -5.22 -25.05 24.98
C ALA A 240 -5.53 -24.97 26.49
N THR A 241 -4.57 -25.29 27.37
CA THR A 241 -4.71 -25.24 28.84
C THR A 241 -4.29 -23.90 29.46
N GLY A 242 -3.82 -22.93 28.66
CA GLY A 242 -3.73 -21.51 29.08
C GLY A 242 -2.42 -21.06 29.75
N ASP A 243 -1.41 -21.92 29.88
CA ASP A 243 -0.12 -21.52 30.48
C ASP A 243 0.87 -20.89 29.48
N LEU A 244 0.68 -21.12 28.17
CA LEU A 244 1.64 -20.72 27.12
C LEU A 244 1.31 -19.41 26.39
N GLU A 245 0.04 -19.00 26.31
CA GLU A 245 -0.37 -17.75 25.64
C GLU A 245 0.23 -16.51 26.31
N LEU A 246 0.41 -16.56 27.62
CA LEU A 246 0.94 -15.45 28.40
C LEU A 246 2.47 -15.34 28.27
N VAL A 247 3.18 -16.42 27.93
CA VAL A 247 4.65 -16.39 27.83
C VAL A 247 5.09 -15.95 26.44
N PHE A 248 4.52 -16.53 25.37
CA PHE A 248 4.92 -16.20 24.00
C PHE A 248 4.46 -14.81 23.55
N GLY A 249 3.25 -14.39 23.92
CA GLY A 249 2.76 -13.04 23.65
C GLY A 249 3.61 -11.97 24.33
N TRP A 250 3.96 -12.18 25.60
CA TRP A 250 4.86 -11.29 26.34
C TRP A 250 6.30 -11.35 25.81
N LEU A 251 6.77 -12.50 25.32
CA LEU A 251 8.11 -12.65 24.77
C LEU A 251 8.27 -11.88 23.45
N ILE A 252 7.29 -11.96 22.55
CA ILE A 252 7.27 -11.16 21.32
C ILE A 252 7.15 -9.67 21.63
N ALA A 253 6.26 -9.29 22.57
CA ALA A 253 6.13 -7.91 23.01
C ALA A 253 7.43 -7.39 23.65
N CYS A 254 8.12 -8.20 24.46
CA CYS A 254 9.40 -7.85 25.07
C CYS A 254 10.51 -7.72 24.03
N ILE A 255 10.57 -8.58 23.02
CA ILE A 255 11.53 -8.46 21.91
C ILE A 255 11.27 -7.17 21.12
N ALA A 256 10.00 -6.85 20.83
CA ALA A 256 9.63 -5.61 20.14
C ALA A 256 10.00 -4.37 20.96
N VAL A 257 9.73 -4.39 22.28
CA VAL A 257 10.09 -3.30 23.21
C VAL A 257 11.61 -3.17 23.35
N LEU A 258 12.35 -4.28 23.42
CA LEU A 258 13.81 -4.28 23.47
C LEU A 258 14.43 -3.78 22.17
N PHE A 259 13.87 -4.16 21.02
CA PHE A 259 14.27 -3.63 19.72
C PHE A 259 14.03 -2.13 19.64
N PHE A 260 12.84 -1.66 20.03
CA PHE A 260 12.49 -0.24 19.99
C PHE A 260 13.34 0.58 20.98
N CYS A 261 13.53 0.09 22.21
CA CYS A 261 14.43 0.69 23.19
C CYS A 261 15.89 0.67 22.70
N GLY A 262 16.32 -0.40 22.03
CA GLY A 262 17.65 -0.52 21.44
C GLY A 262 17.89 0.50 20.33
N VAL A 263 16.91 0.69 19.44
CA VAL A 263 16.92 1.71 18.40
C VAL A 263 16.95 3.12 19.01
N LEU A 264 16.11 3.40 20.01
CA LEU A 264 16.10 4.68 20.72
C LEU A 264 17.40 4.96 21.46
N PHE A 265 17.97 3.94 22.11
CA PHE A 265 19.25 4.04 22.81
C PHE A 265 20.41 4.25 21.84
N TRP A 266 20.43 3.52 20.72
CA TRP A 266 21.40 3.72 19.64
C TRP A 266 21.30 5.14 19.07
N TYR A 267 20.08 5.62 18.82
CA TYR A 267 19.81 6.96 18.32
C TYR A 267 20.27 8.04 19.32
N LYS A 268 19.92 7.93 20.61
CA LYS A 268 20.25 8.96 21.62
C LYS A 268 21.67 8.89 22.18
N LYS A 269 22.24 7.70 22.36
CA LYS A 269 23.43 7.49 23.21
C LYS A 269 24.63 6.88 22.50
N LYS A 270 24.43 6.23 21.34
CA LYS A 270 25.49 5.52 20.61
C LYS A 270 25.82 6.13 19.24
N GLY A 271 25.55 7.44 19.09
CA GLY A 271 25.91 8.20 17.88
C GLY A 271 25.01 7.97 16.66
N GLY A 272 23.90 7.22 16.80
CA GLY A 272 22.97 7.00 15.68
C GLY A 272 22.34 8.30 15.16
N LYS A 273 22.10 9.26 16.05
CA LYS A 273 21.68 10.62 15.68
C LYS A 273 22.68 11.29 14.74
N GLU A 274 23.99 11.23 15.05
CA GLU A 274 25.01 11.86 14.21
C GLU A 274 25.19 11.14 12.88
N LEU A 275 25.17 9.81 12.88
CA LEU A 275 25.20 9.02 11.64
C LEU A 275 23.99 9.34 10.74
N TRP A 276 22.82 9.55 11.34
CA TRP A 276 21.60 9.92 10.64
C TRP A 276 21.68 11.34 10.07
N TYR A 277 22.18 12.31 10.84
CA TYR A 277 22.39 13.67 10.34
C TYR A 277 23.44 13.70 9.23
N ASP A 278 24.55 12.99 9.40
CA ASP A 278 25.63 12.92 8.42
C ASP A 278 25.19 12.21 7.13
N PHE A 279 24.25 11.25 7.22
CA PHE A 279 23.58 10.68 6.06
C PHE A 279 22.66 11.70 5.37
N LEU A 280 21.82 12.42 6.12
CA LEU A 280 20.92 13.45 5.57
C LEU A 280 21.69 14.62 4.95
N GLU A 281 22.81 15.01 5.55
CA GLU A 281 23.68 16.08 5.08
C GLU A 281 24.41 15.66 3.80
N ARG A 282 24.91 14.42 3.72
CA ARG A 282 25.40 13.85 2.45
C ARG A 282 24.33 13.85 1.35
N LYS A 283 23.09 13.45 1.67
CA LYS A 283 21.97 13.54 0.70
C LYS A 283 21.62 14.98 0.34
N ARG A 284 21.75 15.94 1.25
CA ARG A 284 21.52 17.37 0.96
C ARG A 284 22.60 17.93 0.04
N VAL A 285 23.87 17.73 0.39
CA VAL A 285 25.02 18.20 -0.41
C VAL A 285 25.01 17.60 -1.80
N ALA A 286 24.70 16.30 -1.93
CA ALA A 286 24.56 15.66 -3.24
C ALA A 286 23.45 16.31 -4.09
N ARG A 287 22.33 16.73 -3.49
CA ARG A 287 21.26 17.45 -4.20
C ARG A 287 21.68 18.87 -4.59
N GLU A 288 22.40 19.58 -3.72
CA GLU A 288 22.90 20.93 -4.01
C GLU A 288 23.97 20.90 -5.13
N GLN A 289 24.86 19.91 -5.13
CA GLN A 289 25.86 19.72 -6.20
C GLN A 289 25.21 19.38 -7.54
N ARG A 290 24.17 18.54 -7.56
CA ARG A 290 23.42 18.24 -8.79
C ARG A 290 22.72 19.47 -9.35
N LYS A 291 22.02 20.23 -8.50
CA LYS A 291 21.39 21.50 -8.91
C LYS A 291 22.41 22.52 -9.44
N ALA A 292 23.61 22.57 -8.87
CA ALA A 292 24.68 23.43 -9.35
C ALA A 292 25.22 22.98 -10.73
N ALA A 293 25.43 21.67 -10.92
CA ALA A 293 25.88 21.11 -12.20
C ALA A 293 24.85 21.35 -13.33
N GLU A 294 23.57 21.14 -13.05
CA GLU A 294 22.48 21.43 -14.00
C GLU A 294 22.38 22.92 -14.34
N ALA A 295 22.64 23.80 -13.38
CA ALA A 295 22.65 25.25 -13.60
C ALA A 295 23.86 25.69 -14.46
N GLU A 296 25.00 25.03 -14.34
CA GLU A 296 26.17 25.26 -15.20
C GLU A 296 25.93 24.74 -16.62
N GLU A 297 25.35 23.55 -16.77
CA GLU A 297 24.97 22.99 -18.07
C GLU A 297 23.94 23.89 -18.78
N LYS A 298 22.90 24.34 -18.07
CA LYS A 298 21.94 25.31 -18.64
C LYS A 298 22.62 26.62 -19.08
N LYS A 299 23.66 27.08 -18.38
CA LYS A 299 24.42 28.28 -18.79
C LYS A 299 25.31 28.04 -20.01
N SER A 300 25.91 26.86 -20.16
CA SER A 300 26.69 26.54 -21.36
C SER A 300 25.81 26.46 -22.61
N PHE A 301 24.63 25.84 -22.49
CA PHE A 301 23.66 25.78 -23.60
C PHE A 301 23.14 27.17 -24.02
N ILE A 302 22.91 28.08 -23.08
CA ILE A 302 22.47 29.46 -23.40
C ILE A 302 23.63 30.32 -23.93
N GLY A 303 24.87 30.01 -23.57
CA GLY A 303 26.07 30.72 -24.03
C GLY A 303 26.48 30.41 -25.48
N GLU A 304 26.11 29.24 -26.01
CA GLU A 304 26.38 28.85 -27.40
C GLU A 304 25.37 29.45 -28.40
N ASP A 305 24.16 29.80 -27.97
CA ASP A 305 23.14 30.44 -28.82
C ASP A 305 23.33 31.97 -28.99
N ALA A 306 24.37 32.54 -28.38
CA ALA A 306 24.66 33.98 -28.39
C ALA A 306 25.94 34.36 -29.17
N ALA A 307 26.55 33.43 -29.92
CA ALA A 307 27.70 33.66 -30.80
C ALA A 307 27.31 33.50 -32.28
#